data_AF-A0A3A3FZC9-F1
#
_entry.id   AF-A0A3A3FZC9-F1
#
_cell.length_a   1.000
_cell.length_b   1.000
_cell.length_c   1.000
_cell.angle_alpha   90.00
_cell.angle_beta   90.00
_cell.angle_gamma   90.00
#
_symmetry.space_group_name_H-M   'P 1'
#
loop_
_entity.id
_entity.type
_entity.pdbx_description
1 polymer ?
#
loop_
_entity_poly.entity_id
_entity_poly.type
_entity_poly.pdbx_seq_one_letter_code
_entity_poly.pdbx_strand_id
1 'polypeptide(L)'
;MSAAPFITRKSFLWSAAATLALLALALALALALLVERLEIAPRSLGPYLERRAEGHNPLIAGFGSWAGRTLVALDRGDQLPFALPALTLGAQPVPAATVNAAIPQAVQARQVVFVDSAAAARTAIQAARPGNVITFLPGSYHFSDRTIVASQPGSSAMPITVRAQQPGTVTLLFGLSEGFKVSAPYWVFENLTIQGVCRQHGDCEHAFHVVSQASHFIARNNVITDFNAHFKINGEGNIYPDHGVIEANTLSNASVRQTANPVTPIDLVGASDWRIRGNLISDFIKGEGNRVSYGAFAKGAGSGNRFERNIILCERALRGAPGQRVGLSLGGGGTGSDYCRDRRCLTEHDGGSIDGNLIASCSDDGIYLNRASASKVAHNTLLDTAGITVRFAVSSADIEGNLVDGLIRSRDDGVVRAVDNLTGAMAASYLGWHTARALYRQPATLDLAWRTAPPRRDAGKTQASDLCGRNRPAQPVYGAFEDFADCLGFPGAARTIAPLAVGMR
;
A
#
# COMPACT_ATOMS: atom_id res chain seq x y z
N MET A 1 -39.74 -12.26 -68.49
CA MET A 1 -38.79 -11.73 -67.48
C MET A 1 -39.04 -12.46 -66.17
N SER A 2 -38.15 -13.41 -65.80
CA SER A 2 -38.33 -14.25 -64.60
C SER A 2 -37.53 -13.68 -63.43
N ALA A 3 -38.24 -13.12 -62.45
CA ALA A 3 -37.68 -12.47 -61.26
C ALA A 3 -37.42 -13.45 -60.09
N ALA A 4 -36.96 -14.67 -60.38
CA ALA A 4 -36.84 -15.76 -59.40
C ALA A 4 -35.42 -16.11 -58.86
N PRO A 5 -34.28 -15.51 -59.28
CA PRO A 5 -32.97 -15.85 -58.67
C PRO A 5 -32.47 -14.86 -57.60
N PHE A 6 -33.17 -13.74 -57.35
CA PHE A 6 -32.67 -12.69 -56.44
C PHE A 6 -33.06 -12.87 -54.97
N ILE A 7 -34.17 -13.56 -54.68
CA ILE A 7 -34.72 -13.71 -53.32
C ILE A 7 -33.97 -14.80 -52.52
N THR A 8 -33.45 -15.84 -53.18
CA THR A 8 -32.78 -16.99 -52.54
C THR A 8 -31.34 -16.72 -52.10
N ARG A 9 -30.61 -15.83 -52.79
CA ARG A 9 -29.26 -15.40 -52.35
C ARG A 9 -29.33 -14.52 -51.10
N LYS A 10 -30.35 -13.68 -50.99
CA LYS A 10 -30.51 -12.77 -49.84
C LYS A 10 -30.84 -13.56 -48.57
N SER A 11 -31.77 -14.51 -48.63
CA SER A 11 -32.08 -15.37 -47.48
C SER A 11 -30.89 -16.22 -47.03
N PHE A 12 -30.12 -16.79 -47.96
CA PHE A 12 -28.90 -17.53 -47.63
C PHE A 12 -27.84 -16.66 -46.95
N LEU A 13 -27.61 -15.43 -47.43
CA LEU A 13 -26.67 -14.49 -46.81
C LEU A 13 -27.11 -14.07 -45.40
N TRP A 14 -28.41 -13.84 -45.16
CA TRP A 14 -28.93 -13.54 -43.83
C TRP A 14 -28.83 -14.73 -42.88
N SER A 15 -29.11 -15.95 -43.34
CA SER A 15 -28.92 -17.17 -42.56
C SER A 15 -27.45 -17.40 -42.22
N ALA A 16 -26.53 -17.26 -43.18
CA ALA A 16 -25.09 -17.39 -42.95
C ALA A 16 -24.57 -16.32 -41.97
N ALA A 17 -25.01 -15.07 -42.14
CA ALA A 17 -24.68 -13.98 -41.20
C ALA A 17 -25.22 -14.26 -39.79
N ALA A 18 -26.46 -14.75 -39.67
CA ALA A 18 -27.04 -15.12 -38.38
C ALA A 18 -26.30 -16.30 -37.73
N THR A 19 -25.92 -17.33 -38.50
CA THR A 19 -25.12 -18.45 -37.99
C THR A 19 -23.73 -17.97 -37.54
N LEU A 20 -23.05 -17.13 -38.30
CA LEU A 20 -21.77 -16.56 -37.90
C LEU A 20 -21.89 -15.69 -36.63
N ALA A 21 -22.96 -14.89 -36.52
CA ALA A 21 -23.23 -14.12 -35.32
C ALA A 21 -23.47 -15.01 -34.09
N LEU A 22 -24.23 -16.10 -34.25
CA LEU A 22 -24.46 -17.08 -33.18
C LEU A 22 -23.18 -17.81 -32.77
N LEU A 23 -22.33 -18.20 -33.73
CA LEU A 23 -21.03 -18.83 -33.45
C LEU A 23 -20.09 -17.86 -32.73
N ALA A 24 -20.05 -16.59 -33.14
CA ALA A 24 -19.26 -15.56 -32.48
C ALA A 24 -19.76 -15.32 -31.04
N LEU A 25 -21.08 -15.28 -30.83
CA LEU A 25 -21.68 -15.15 -29.50
C LEU A 25 -21.36 -16.36 -28.61
N ALA A 26 -21.46 -17.58 -29.16
CA ALA A 26 -21.12 -18.80 -28.43
C ALA A 26 -19.63 -18.84 -28.04
N LEU A 27 -18.75 -18.42 -28.95
CA LEU A 27 -17.31 -18.30 -28.67
C LEU A 27 -17.02 -17.25 -27.59
N ALA A 28 -17.66 -16.08 -27.67
CA ALA A 28 -17.51 -15.02 -26.67
C ALA A 28 -17.99 -15.48 -25.28
N LEU A 29 -19.12 -16.19 -25.22
CA LEU A 29 -19.62 -16.78 -23.99
C LEU A 29 -18.67 -17.85 -23.43
N ALA A 30 -18.16 -18.75 -24.29
CA ALA A 30 -17.20 -19.76 -23.89
C ALA A 30 -15.90 -19.14 -23.35
N LEU A 31 -15.41 -18.07 -23.98
CA LEU A 31 -14.23 -17.34 -23.53
C LEU A 31 -14.47 -16.62 -22.21
N ALA A 32 -15.64 -15.98 -22.04
CA ALA A 32 -16.01 -15.35 -20.78
C ALA A 32 -16.07 -16.37 -19.63
N LEU A 33 -16.67 -17.54 -19.85
CA LEU A 33 -16.70 -18.63 -18.87
C LEU A 33 -15.31 -19.19 -18.56
N LEU A 34 -14.43 -19.28 -19.57
CA LEU A 34 -13.06 -19.72 -19.37
C LEU A 34 -12.28 -18.73 -18.52
N VAL A 35 -12.33 -17.43 -18.85
CA VAL A 35 -11.65 -16.37 -18.10
C VAL A 35 -12.14 -16.31 -16.65
N GLU A 36 -13.45 -16.43 -16.44
CA GLU A 36 -14.03 -16.46 -15.09
C GLU A 36 -13.48 -17.63 -14.28
N ARG A 37 -13.33 -18.81 -14.90
CA ARG A 37 -12.74 -20.00 -14.24
C ARG A 37 -11.24 -19.90 -14.01
N LEU A 38 -10.51 -19.16 -14.84
CA LEU A 38 -9.06 -19.01 -14.70
C LEU A 38 -8.70 -18.00 -13.60
N GLU A 39 -9.62 -17.08 -13.26
CA GLU A 39 -9.43 -16.06 -12.22
C GLU A 39 -8.20 -15.16 -12.44
N ILE A 40 -7.78 -14.98 -13.69
CA ILE A 40 -6.63 -14.15 -14.07
C ILE A 40 -7.13 -12.77 -14.50
N ALA A 41 -6.77 -11.73 -13.76
CA ALA A 41 -7.08 -10.35 -14.12
C ALA A 41 -6.32 -9.90 -15.39
N PRO A 42 -6.90 -9.03 -16.23
CA PRO A 42 -6.22 -8.52 -17.44
C PRO A 42 -4.89 -7.84 -17.12
N ARG A 43 -4.82 -7.08 -16.03
CA ARG A 43 -3.57 -6.45 -15.53
C ARG A 43 -2.46 -7.44 -15.18
N SER A 44 -2.78 -8.70 -14.89
CA SER A 44 -1.80 -9.75 -14.63
C SER A 44 -1.45 -10.50 -15.91
N LEU A 45 -2.46 -10.79 -16.75
CA LEU A 45 -2.27 -11.50 -18.01
C LEU A 45 -1.48 -10.68 -19.04
N GLY A 46 -1.79 -9.39 -19.18
CA GLY A 46 -1.17 -8.51 -20.16
C GLY A 46 0.36 -8.49 -20.07
N PRO A 47 0.94 -8.10 -18.92
CA PRO A 47 2.38 -8.11 -18.71
C PRO A 47 3.02 -9.52 -18.84
N TYR A 48 2.29 -10.58 -18.50
CA TYR A 48 2.74 -11.95 -18.72
C TYR A 48 2.90 -12.27 -20.21
N LEU A 49 1.92 -11.90 -21.04
CA LEU A 49 1.98 -12.09 -22.49
C LEU A 49 3.11 -11.28 -23.13
N GLU A 50 3.29 -10.03 -22.70
CA GLU A 50 4.40 -9.17 -23.15
C GLU A 50 5.74 -9.82 -22.87
N ARG A 51 5.96 -10.27 -21.62
CA ARG A 51 7.20 -10.94 -21.21
C ARG A 51 7.42 -12.25 -21.95
N ARG A 52 6.36 -13.01 -22.20
CA ARG A 52 6.47 -14.29 -22.91
C ARG A 52 6.79 -14.10 -24.40
N ALA A 53 6.34 -13.01 -25.00
CA ALA A 53 6.61 -12.64 -26.38
C ALA A 53 7.98 -11.96 -26.57
N GLU A 54 8.56 -11.41 -25.49
CA GLU A 54 9.90 -10.80 -25.51
C GLU A 54 10.96 -11.78 -26.06
N GLY A 55 11.90 -11.27 -26.85
CA GLY A 55 12.96 -12.06 -27.48
C GLY A 55 12.53 -12.94 -28.68
N HIS A 56 11.24 -13.01 -29.02
CA HIS A 56 10.76 -13.69 -30.23
C HIS A 56 10.88 -12.79 -31.46
N ASN A 57 10.48 -13.30 -32.64
CA ASN A 57 10.46 -12.51 -33.87
C ASN A 57 9.55 -11.26 -33.74
N PRO A 58 9.77 -10.21 -34.56
CA PRO A 58 9.08 -8.93 -34.41
C PRO A 58 7.55 -9.00 -34.44
N LEU A 59 6.96 -9.97 -35.15
CA LEU A 59 5.50 -10.12 -35.21
C LEU A 59 4.94 -10.64 -33.88
N ILE A 60 5.59 -11.65 -33.29
CA ILE A 60 5.19 -12.21 -31.99
C ILE A 60 5.39 -11.16 -30.89
N ALA A 61 6.56 -10.51 -30.86
CA ALA A 61 6.87 -9.47 -29.89
C ALA A 61 5.90 -8.27 -30.01
N GLY A 62 5.62 -7.84 -31.24
CA GLY A 62 4.66 -6.77 -31.53
C GLY A 62 3.25 -7.11 -31.09
N PHE A 63 2.78 -8.34 -31.37
CA PHE A 63 1.47 -8.82 -30.93
C PHE A 63 1.38 -8.89 -29.40
N GLY A 64 2.41 -9.43 -28.72
CA GLY A 64 2.45 -9.49 -27.26
C GLY A 64 2.36 -8.10 -26.61
N SER A 65 3.14 -7.13 -27.12
CA SER A 65 3.08 -5.73 -26.68
C SER A 65 1.74 -5.05 -26.94
N TRP A 66 1.10 -5.34 -28.09
CA TRP A 66 -0.22 -4.80 -28.39
C TRP A 66 -1.29 -5.41 -27.47
N ALA A 67 -1.27 -6.74 -27.29
CA ALA A 67 -2.24 -7.45 -26.46
C ALA A 67 -2.13 -7.04 -25.00
N GLY A 68 -0.91 -6.96 -24.45
CA GLY A 68 -0.68 -6.56 -23.06
C GLY A 68 -1.18 -5.15 -22.76
N ARG A 69 -0.77 -4.16 -23.56
CA ARG A 69 -1.28 -2.79 -23.45
C ARG A 69 -2.79 -2.70 -23.58
N THR A 70 -3.39 -3.44 -24.51
CA THR A 70 -4.85 -3.43 -24.72
C THR A 70 -5.58 -3.98 -23.50
N LEU A 71 -5.13 -5.11 -22.95
CA LEU A 71 -5.72 -5.72 -21.76
C LEU A 71 -5.62 -4.80 -20.53
N VAL A 72 -4.44 -4.20 -20.32
CA VAL A 72 -4.23 -3.25 -19.21
C VAL A 72 -5.08 -1.99 -19.39
N ALA A 73 -5.16 -1.44 -20.60
CA ALA A 73 -5.95 -0.25 -20.88
C ALA A 73 -7.45 -0.48 -20.68
N LEU A 74 -7.98 -1.63 -21.13
CA LEU A 74 -9.37 -2.00 -20.90
C LEU A 74 -9.67 -2.15 -19.41
N ASP A 75 -8.82 -2.85 -18.66
CA ASP A 75 -9.03 -3.08 -17.23
C ASP A 75 -8.87 -1.81 -16.38
N ARG A 76 -7.78 -1.07 -16.58
CA ARG A 76 -7.43 0.04 -15.69
C ARG A 76 -8.03 1.37 -16.13
N GLY A 77 -8.35 1.53 -17.41
CA GLY A 77 -8.71 2.82 -18.00
C GLY A 77 -7.54 3.82 -18.02
N ASP A 78 -7.83 5.10 -18.21
CA ASP A 78 -6.81 6.15 -18.28
C ASP A 78 -5.98 6.24 -16.99
N GLN A 79 -4.66 6.12 -17.14
CA GLN A 79 -3.69 6.11 -16.05
C GLN A 79 -3.03 7.50 -15.87
N LEU A 80 -3.84 8.56 -15.84
CA LEU A 80 -3.34 9.92 -15.69
C LEU A 80 -2.96 10.21 -14.22
N PRO A 81 -1.85 10.95 -13.99
CA PRO A 81 -1.53 11.47 -12.66
C PRO A 81 -2.62 12.40 -12.14
N PHE A 82 -2.79 12.44 -10.81
CA PHE A 82 -3.77 13.33 -10.18
C PHE A 82 -3.23 13.93 -8.86
N ALA A 83 -3.73 15.11 -8.52
CA ALA A 83 -3.46 15.77 -7.26
C ALA A 83 -4.30 15.13 -6.14
N LEU A 84 -3.69 14.90 -4.98
CA LEU A 84 -4.46 14.42 -3.83
C LEU A 84 -5.37 15.54 -3.30
N PRO A 85 -6.63 15.23 -2.96
CA PRO A 85 -7.39 16.13 -2.12
C PRO A 85 -6.70 16.29 -0.75
N ALA A 86 -7.02 17.36 -0.02
CA ALA A 86 -6.61 17.46 1.37
C ALA A 86 -7.27 16.32 2.16
N LEU A 87 -6.48 15.46 2.80
CA LEU A 87 -6.95 14.30 3.55
C LEU A 87 -6.70 14.50 5.05
N THR A 88 -7.59 13.96 5.88
CA THR A 88 -7.41 13.86 7.33
C THR A 88 -6.52 12.67 7.74
N LEU A 89 -6.15 11.83 6.78
CA LEU A 89 -5.21 10.72 6.91
C LEU A 89 -3.81 11.09 6.40
N GLY A 90 -2.80 10.34 6.85
CA GLY A 90 -1.40 10.68 6.65
C GLY A 90 -0.96 11.84 7.54
N ALA A 91 0.24 12.37 7.26
CA ALA A 91 0.80 13.47 8.03
C ALA A 91 -0.01 14.75 7.88
N GLN A 92 -0.33 15.36 9.01
CA GLN A 92 -1.14 16.55 9.15
C GLN A 92 -0.28 17.76 9.54
N PRO A 93 -0.68 18.99 9.14
CA PRO A 93 0.02 20.22 9.48
C PRO A 93 -0.14 20.64 10.95
N VAL A 94 -0.80 19.81 11.77
CA VAL A 94 -1.00 20.02 13.21
C VAL A 94 -0.14 19.06 14.01
N PRO A 95 0.33 19.41 15.22
CA PRO A 95 1.22 18.56 16.00
C PRO A 95 0.65 17.16 16.24
N ALA A 96 1.48 16.12 16.25
CA ALA A 96 1.04 14.73 16.45
C ALA A 96 0.13 14.52 17.69
N ALA A 97 0.34 15.32 18.75
CA ALA A 97 -0.51 15.33 19.94
C ALA A 97 -2.01 15.56 19.64
N THR A 98 -2.35 16.22 18.54
CA THR A 98 -3.73 16.49 18.10
C THR A 98 -4.25 15.50 17.06
N VAL A 99 -3.38 14.68 16.46
CA VAL A 99 -3.74 13.78 15.35
C VAL A 99 -4.35 12.46 15.85
N ASN A 100 -3.97 11.98 17.04
CA ASN A 100 -4.58 10.81 17.69
C ASN A 100 -4.36 10.84 19.22
N ALA A 101 -5.39 11.21 20.00
CA ALA A 101 -5.29 11.30 21.47
C ALA A 101 -5.16 9.94 22.21
N ALA A 102 -5.31 8.81 21.50
CA ALA A 102 -5.39 7.48 22.08
C ALA A 102 -4.03 6.80 22.34
N ILE A 103 -2.91 7.39 21.90
CA ILE A 103 -1.56 6.90 22.22
C ILE A 103 -1.00 7.70 23.40
N PRO A 104 -0.37 7.06 24.40
CA PRO A 104 0.23 7.75 25.52
C PRO A 104 1.09 8.92 25.05
N GLN A 105 0.71 10.13 25.43
CA GLN A 105 1.61 11.26 25.31
C GLN A 105 2.73 11.07 26.32
N ALA A 106 3.96 11.45 25.95
CA ALA A 106 5.05 11.47 26.90
C ALA A 106 4.61 12.31 28.11
N VAL A 107 4.50 11.66 29.28
CA VAL A 107 4.28 12.35 30.54
C VAL A 107 5.44 13.32 30.71
N GLN A 108 5.12 14.58 31.00
CA GLN A 108 6.00 15.73 31.26
C GLN A 108 7.49 15.49 30.94
N ALA A 109 7.96 16.08 29.84
CA ALA A 109 9.35 15.95 29.40
C ALA A 109 10.33 16.17 30.56
N ARG A 110 11.17 15.18 30.84
CA ARG A 110 12.21 15.30 31.87
C ARG A 110 13.20 16.40 31.50
N GLN A 111 13.55 16.47 30.22
CA GLN A 111 14.44 17.47 29.66
C GLN A 111 14.09 17.70 28.20
N VAL A 112 13.99 18.97 27.79
CA VAL A 112 13.89 19.36 26.39
C VAL A 112 15.28 19.78 25.91
N VAL A 113 15.74 19.17 24.82
CA VAL A 113 17.04 19.46 24.20
C VAL A 113 16.76 20.03 22.81
N PHE A 114 17.06 21.31 22.61
CA PHE A 114 16.93 21.95 21.30
C PHE A 114 18.18 21.69 20.46
N VAL A 115 17.98 21.38 19.17
CA VAL A 115 19.08 21.12 18.23
C VAL A 115 18.92 21.96 16.96
N ASP A 116 20.00 22.63 16.56
CA ASP A 116 20.06 23.58 15.44
C ASP A 116 20.98 23.13 14.30
N SER A 117 21.66 21.99 14.48
CA SER A 117 22.55 21.38 13.50
C SER A 117 22.45 19.85 13.50
N ALA A 118 22.85 19.23 12.38
CA ALA A 118 22.89 17.76 12.27
C ALA A 118 23.88 17.14 13.27
N ALA A 119 24.99 17.82 13.57
CA ALA A 119 25.95 17.39 14.57
C ALA A 119 25.35 17.41 15.99
N ALA A 120 24.69 18.51 16.36
CA ALA A 120 24.00 18.61 17.65
C ALA A 120 22.90 17.54 17.80
N ALA A 121 22.12 17.30 16.73
CA ALA A 121 21.11 16.25 16.72
C ALA A 121 21.69 14.86 16.96
N ARG A 122 22.79 14.50 16.27
CA ARG A 122 23.47 13.21 16.48
C ARG A 122 23.94 13.06 17.92
N THR A 123 24.60 14.07 18.46
CA THR A 123 25.11 14.07 19.83
C THR A 123 23.96 13.93 20.84
N ALA A 124 22.86 14.66 20.66
CA ALA A 124 21.69 14.60 21.53
C ALA A 124 21.02 13.21 21.50
N ILE A 125 20.84 12.61 20.32
CA ILE A 125 20.22 11.29 20.16
C ILE A 125 21.11 10.21 20.79
N GLN A 126 22.43 10.27 20.57
CA GLN A 126 23.37 9.30 21.12
C GLN A 126 23.46 9.37 22.66
N ALA A 127 23.31 10.58 23.23
CA ALA A 127 23.38 10.83 24.67
C ALA A 127 22.02 10.83 25.37
N ALA A 128 20.93 10.48 24.66
CA ALA A 128 19.58 10.60 25.18
C ALA A 128 19.35 9.74 26.43
N ARG A 129 18.47 10.22 27.32
CA ARG A 129 18.04 9.51 28.53
C ARG A 129 16.52 9.36 28.52
N PRO A 130 15.95 8.37 29.24
CA PRO A 130 14.49 8.24 29.39
C PRO A 130 13.81 9.59 29.68
N GLY A 131 12.76 9.91 28.91
CA GLY A 131 11.97 11.13 29.03
C GLY A 131 12.56 12.37 28.37
N ASN A 132 13.69 12.25 27.66
CA ASN A 132 14.25 13.35 26.88
C ASN A 132 13.38 13.65 25.65
N VAL A 133 13.20 14.93 25.36
CA VAL A 133 12.54 15.42 24.14
C VAL A 133 13.55 16.25 23.34
N ILE A 134 14.06 15.65 22.27
CA ILE A 134 15.00 16.26 21.34
C ILE A 134 14.18 16.99 20.27
N THR A 135 14.19 18.32 20.32
CA THR A 135 13.39 19.17 19.43
C THR A 135 14.31 19.87 18.44
N PHE A 136 14.14 19.53 17.16
CA PHE A 136 14.76 20.27 16.07
C PHE A 136 14.15 21.67 15.99
N LEU A 137 15.00 22.69 15.89
CA LEU A 137 14.58 24.03 15.51
C LEU A 137 14.19 24.04 14.02
N PRO A 138 13.36 25.00 13.56
CA PRO A 138 13.01 25.10 12.15
C PRO A 138 14.24 25.20 11.24
N GLY A 139 14.28 24.41 10.17
CA GLY A 139 15.40 24.40 9.24
C GLY A 139 15.56 23.10 8.46
N SER A 140 16.59 23.08 7.63
CA SER A 140 17.00 21.92 6.83
C SER A 140 18.32 21.36 7.35
N TYR A 141 18.37 20.04 7.58
CA TYR A 141 19.47 19.35 8.23
C TYR A 141 20.00 18.26 7.32
N HIS A 142 21.24 18.39 6.87
CA HIS A 142 21.86 17.40 5.99
C HIS A 142 22.66 16.36 6.78
N PHE A 143 22.43 15.08 6.48
CA PHE A 143 23.13 13.95 7.07
C PHE A 143 23.75 13.11 5.96
N SER A 144 25.08 13.09 5.87
CA SER A 144 25.84 12.39 4.83
C SER A 144 26.91 11.42 5.33
N ASP A 145 27.30 11.52 6.61
CA ASP A 145 28.53 10.86 7.06
C ASP A 145 28.31 9.44 7.59
N ARG A 146 27.42 9.29 8.58
CA ARG A 146 27.15 8.00 9.25
C ARG A 146 25.68 7.87 9.62
N THR A 147 25.21 6.66 9.87
CA THR A 147 23.87 6.41 10.42
C THR A 147 23.67 7.10 11.78
N ILE A 148 22.44 7.53 12.07
CA ILE A 148 22.06 8.15 13.34
C ILE A 148 21.60 7.03 14.28
N VAL A 149 22.37 6.76 15.34
CA VAL A 149 22.13 5.61 16.22
C VAL A 149 21.32 6.01 17.43
N ALA A 150 20.12 5.44 17.55
CA ALA A 150 19.22 5.57 18.70
C ALA A 150 19.25 4.27 19.53
N SER A 151 20.25 4.17 20.41
CA SER A 151 20.57 2.94 21.17
C SER A 151 20.32 3.04 22.67
N GLN A 152 19.90 4.21 23.18
CA GLN A 152 19.56 4.37 24.59
C GLN A 152 18.11 3.96 24.85
N PRO A 153 17.81 3.12 25.86
CA PRO A 153 16.43 2.71 26.10
C PRO A 153 15.61 3.85 26.71
N GLY A 154 14.40 4.06 26.21
CA GLY A 154 13.33 4.75 26.95
C GLY A 154 12.59 3.79 27.88
N SER A 155 11.47 4.24 28.42
CA SER A 155 10.51 3.38 29.11
C SER A 155 9.07 3.74 28.73
N SER A 156 8.10 2.89 29.06
CA SER A 156 6.68 3.16 28.83
C SER A 156 6.20 4.46 29.50
N ALA A 157 6.75 4.80 30.67
CA ALA A 157 6.44 6.03 31.38
C ALA A 157 7.26 7.24 30.89
N MET A 158 8.45 7.00 30.35
CA MET A 158 9.40 8.04 29.94
C MET A 158 10.05 7.68 28.60
N PRO A 159 9.28 7.71 27.49
CA PRO A 159 9.84 7.47 26.17
C PRO A 159 10.84 8.57 25.79
N ILE A 160 11.72 8.27 24.85
CA ILE A 160 12.63 9.28 24.26
C ILE A 160 11.99 9.77 22.96
N THR A 161 11.79 11.09 22.85
CA THR A 161 11.11 11.70 21.70
C THR A 161 12.08 12.51 20.86
N VAL A 162 12.03 12.32 19.54
CA VAL A 162 12.72 13.14 18.53
C VAL A 162 11.67 13.80 17.66
N ARG A 163 11.69 15.14 17.56
CA ARG A 163 10.58 15.85 16.90
C ARG A 163 10.91 17.17 16.24
N ALA A 164 9.98 17.60 15.39
CA ALA A 164 9.71 19.01 15.15
C ALA A 164 8.59 19.50 16.08
N GLN A 165 8.72 20.72 16.62
CA GLN A 165 7.65 21.33 17.42
C GLN A 165 6.39 21.58 16.59
N GLN A 166 6.56 22.06 15.36
CA GLN A 166 5.51 22.32 14.39
C GLN A 166 5.78 21.48 13.14
N PRO A 167 4.83 20.63 12.69
CA PRO A 167 4.99 19.88 11.43
C PRO A 167 5.32 20.80 10.25
N GLY A 168 6.14 20.31 9.33
CA GLY A 168 6.53 21.04 8.12
C GLY A 168 7.61 22.12 8.33
N THR A 169 8.08 22.35 9.57
CA THR A 169 9.15 23.32 9.85
C THR A 169 10.56 22.74 9.82
N VAL A 170 10.68 21.41 9.87
CA VAL A 170 11.96 20.70 9.92
C VAL A 170 12.04 19.70 8.78
N THR A 171 13.12 19.79 7.99
CA THR A 171 13.45 18.83 6.93
C THR A 171 14.79 18.18 7.21
N LEU A 172 14.79 16.86 7.31
CA LEU A 172 16.00 16.03 7.44
C LEU A 172 16.33 15.44 6.07
N LEU A 173 17.48 15.81 5.51
CA LEU A 173 17.98 15.35 4.22
C LEU A 173 19.00 14.24 4.46
N PHE A 174 18.67 13.01 4.11
CA PHE A 174 19.51 11.83 4.33
C PHE A 174 20.20 11.41 3.02
N GLY A 175 21.50 11.68 2.92
CA GLY A 175 22.40 11.09 1.94
C GLY A 175 23.10 9.86 2.52
N LEU A 176 22.33 8.95 3.13
CA LEU A 176 22.81 7.79 3.88
C LEU A 176 22.03 6.55 3.44
N SER A 177 22.71 5.39 3.43
CA SER A 177 22.03 4.08 3.24
C SER A 177 20.97 3.86 4.31
N GLU A 178 21.30 4.09 5.57
CA GLU A 178 20.36 4.01 6.69
C GLU A 178 20.39 5.30 7.49
N GLY A 179 19.22 5.93 7.63
CA GLY A 179 19.00 7.16 8.37
C GLY A 179 19.08 6.96 9.88
N PHE A 180 17.94 6.75 10.54
CA PHE A 180 17.88 6.38 11.95
C PHE A 180 17.98 4.86 12.13
N LYS A 181 19.04 4.38 12.77
CA LYS A 181 19.09 3.00 13.29
C LYS A 181 18.64 2.98 14.73
N VAL A 182 17.46 2.41 14.99
CA VAL A 182 16.84 2.34 16.31
C VAL A 182 16.99 0.93 16.84
N SER A 183 17.71 0.77 17.95
CA SER A 183 18.05 -0.55 18.50
C SER A 183 17.61 -0.74 19.96
N ALA A 184 16.93 0.25 20.54
CA ALA A 184 16.49 0.26 21.93
C ALA A 184 15.01 0.66 22.04
N PRO A 185 14.29 0.24 23.09
CA PRO A 185 12.85 0.37 23.14
C PRO A 185 12.36 1.79 23.48
N TYR A 186 11.08 2.05 23.22
CA TYR A 186 10.34 3.26 23.61
C TYR A 186 10.91 4.57 23.03
N TRP A 187 11.26 4.54 21.74
CA TRP A 187 11.56 5.75 20.96
C TRP A 187 10.33 6.24 20.19
N VAL A 188 10.15 7.55 20.18
CA VAL A 188 9.07 8.24 19.47
C VAL A 188 9.69 9.24 18.47
N PHE A 189 9.26 9.17 17.22
CA PHE A 189 9.64 10.11 16.16
C PHE A 189 8.40 10.79 15.61
N GLU A 190 8.35 12.12 15.69
CA GLU A 190 7.13 12.85 15.34
C GLU A 190 7.32 14.19 14.60
N ASN A 191 6.37 14.51 13.72
CA ASN A 191 6.26 15.78 13.00
C ASN A 191 7.46 16.09 12.07
N LEU A 192 8.30 15.11 11.74
CA LEU A 192 9.49 15.31 10.93
C LEU A 192 9.15 15.20 9.43
N THR A 193 9.77 16.05 8.61
CA THR A 193 9.89 15.77 7.18
C THR A 193 11.26 15.15 6.93
N ILE A 194 11.31 13.98 6.29
CA ILE A 194 12.53 13.22 6.04
C ILE A 194 12.59 12.90 4.53
N GLN A 195 13.71 13.19 3.89
CA GLN A 195 13.91 12.96 2.47
C GLN A 195 15.23 12.25 2.20
N GLY A 196 15.19 11.18 1.42
CA GLY A 196 16.37 10.55 0.85
C GLY A 196 16.93 11.41 -0.29
N VAL A 197 18.19 11.81 -0.20
CA VAL A 197 18.87 12.67 -1.20
C VAL A 197 20.08 11.98 -1.82
N CYS A 198 20.11 10.65 -1.77
CA CYS A 198 21.21 9.86 -2.33
C CYS A 198 21.23 9.97 -3.86
N ARG A 199 22.44 10.03 -4.43
CA ARG A 199 22.64 10.09 -5.88
C ARG A 199 22.15 8.83 -6.59
N GLN A 200 22.36 7.67 -5.97
CA GLN A 200 21.86 6.39 -6.46
C GLN A 200 20.75 5.90 -5.53
N HIS A 201 19.66 5.39 -6.11
CA HIS A 201 18.54 4.93 -5.30
C HIS A 201 18.89 3.74 -4.41
N GLY A 202 19.83 2.89 -4.82
CA GLY A 202 20.36 1.79 -4.01
C GLY A 202 21.14 2.25 -2.76
N ASP A 203 21.52 3.53 -2.69
CA ASP A 203 22.20 4.11 -1.52
C ASP A 203 21.22 4.77 -0.55
N CYS A 204 19.91 4.83 -0.87
CA CYS A 204 18.86 5.37 0.00
C CYS A 204 17.92 4.23 0.38
N GLU A 205 18.44 3.33 1.22
CA GLU A 205 17.75 2.12 1.62
C GLU A 205 16.66 2.42 2.65
N HIS A 206 17.03 2.95 3.82
CA HIS A 206 16.15 2.99 4.99
C HIS A 206 16.10 4.37 5.65
N ALA A 207 14.91 4.99 5.79
CA ALA A 207 14.79 6.20 6.62
C ALA A 207 14.88 5.83 8.11
N PHE A 208 14.17 4.76 8.49
CA PHE A 208 14.25 4.10 9.78
C PHE A 208 14.62 2.63 9.59
N HIS A 209 15.67 2.19 10.27
CA HIS A 209 16.01 0.78 10.45
C HIS A 209 15.78 0.42 11.92
N VAL A 210 14.65 -0.23 12.22
CA VAL A 210 14.21 -0.60 13.56
C VAL A 210 14.57 -2.06 13.80
N VAL A 211 15.46 -2.30 14.75
CA VAL A 211 16.08 -3.62 14.94
C VAL A 211 16.24 -3.97 16.41
N SER A 212 16.67 -5.21 16.67
CA SER A 212 17.09 -5.65 17.99
C SER A 212 16.00 -5.39 19.04
N GLN A 213 16.33 -4.79 20.19
CA GLN A 213 15.43 -4.57 21.31
C GLN A 213 14.48 -3.36 21.13
N ALA A 214 14.37 -2.78 19.92
CA ALA A 214 13.56 -1.59 19.65
C ALA A 214 12.04 -1.80 19.69
N SER A 215 11.54 -2.52 20.69
CA SER A 215 10.12 -2.70 20.94
C SER A 215 9.44 -1.37 21.30
N HIS A 216 8.13 -1.29 21.06
CA HIS A 216 7.33 -0.10 21.36
C HIS A 216 7.84 1.18 20.67
N PHE A 217 8.49 1.02 19.51
CA PHE A 217 8.81 2.13 18.61
C PHE A 217 7.54 2.84 18.16
N ILE A 218 7.57 4.17 18.06
CA ILE A 218 6.46 4.95 17.53
C ILE A 218 7.00 5.93 16.48
N ALA A 219 6.47 5.86 15.26
CA ALA A 219 6.59 6.92 14.27
C ALA A 219 5.22 7.50 13.98
N ARG A 220 5.06 8.81 14.22
CA ARG A 220 3.77 9.47 14.03
C ARG A 220 3.85 10.82 13.34
N ASN A 221 2.91 11.09 12.44
CA ASN A 221 2.77 12.40 11.81
C ASN A 221 4.02 12.87 11.04
N ASN A 222 4.78 11.93 10.47
CA ASN A 222 5.98 12.26 9.67
C ASN A 222 5.66 12.22 8.18
N VAL A 223 6.34 13.08 7.41
CA VAL A 223 6.40 13.00 5.95
C VAL A 223 7.74 12.37 5.59
N ILE A 224 7.75 11.23 4.91
CA ILE A 224 8.98 10.52 4.56
C ILE A 224 8.97 10.25 3.05
N THR A 225 10.06 10.63 2.38
CA THR A 225 10.16 10.61 0.91
C THR A 225 11.47 10.03 0.40
N ASP A 226 11.42 9.33 -0.73
CA ASP A 226 12.59 8.92 -1.53
C ASP A 226 13.52 7.86 -0.91
N PHE A 227 12.92 6.81 -0.33
CA PHE A 227 13.61 5.62 0.19
C PHE A 227 13.11 4.34 -0.48
N ASN A 228 13.97 3.32 -0.50
CA ASN A 228 13.56 1.97 -0.94
C ASN A 228 12.63 1.33 0.10
N ALA A 229 12.93 1.51 1.39
CA ALA A 229 12.01 1.26 2.49
C ALA A 229 12.02 2.45 3.48
N HIS A 230 10.90 3.11 3.67
CA HIS A 230 10.81 4.22 4.63
C HIS A 230 10.98 3.68 6.06
N PHE A 231 10.42 2.51 6.32
CA PHE A 231 10.62 1.73 7.54
C PHE A 231 11.09 0.33 7.18
N LYS A 232 12.31 -0.02 7.58
CA LYS A 232 12.81 -1.38 7.63
C LYS A 232 12.78 -1.87 9.06
N ILE A 233 12.07 -2.96 9.31
CA ILE A 233 11.89 -3.55 10.63
C ILE A 233 12.30 -5.02 10.54
N ASN A 234 13.31 -5.43 11.31
CA ASN A 234 13.67 -6.84 11.38
C ASN A 234 14.37 -7.22 12.69
N GLY A 235 14.37 -8.52 12.99
CA GLY A 235 15.17 -9.06 14.07
C GLY A 235 16.67 -8.95 13.80
N GLU A 236 17.44 -8.90 14.89
CA GLU A 236 18.88 -9.14 14.90
C GLU A 236 19.14 -10.36 15.82
N GLY A 237 19.63 -11.46 15.26
CA GLY A 237 19.75 -12.71 16.00
C GLY A 237 18.38 -13.31 16.36
N ASN A 238 18.10 -13.47 17.66
CA ASN A 238 16.81 -13.97 18.16
C ASN A 238 15.99 -12.88 18.87
N ILE A 239 16.34 -11.61 18.66
CA ILE A 239 15.70 -10.45 19.29
C ILE A 239 14.95 -9.68 18.20
N TYR A 240 13.69 -9.35 18.49
CA TYR A 240 12.78 -8.71 17.54
C TYR A 240 12.15 -7.44 18.15
N PRO A 241 12.01 -6.37 17.34
CA PRO A 241 11.41 -5.12 17.80
C PRO A 241 9.88 -5.20 17.73
N ASP A 242 9.24 -5.83 18.71
CA ASP A 242 7.78 -6.04 18.72
C ASP A 242 6.97 -4.82 19.21
N HIS A 243 5.66 -4.84 19.01
CA HIS A 243 4.72 -3.85 19.54
C HIS A 243 4.92 -2.42 19.04
N GLY A 244 5.48 -2.24 17.84
CA GLY A 244 5.68 -0.92 17.25
C GLY A 244 4.41 -0.31 16.67
N VAL A 245 4.41 1.02 16.51
CA VAL A 245 3.32 1.79 15.91
C VAL A 245 3.85 2.71 14.81
N ILE A 246 3.25 2.61 13.62
CA ILE A 246 3.44 3.55 12.53
C ILE A 246 2.08 4.18 12.25
N GLU A 247 1.89 5.43 12.62
CA GLU A 247 0.59 6.08 12.51
C GLU A 247 0.60 7.47 11.88
N ALA A 248 -0.43 7.76 11.07
CA ALA A 248 -0.61 9.08 10.46
C ALA A 248 0.65 9.61 9.75
N ASN A 249 1.46 8.74 9.14
CA ASN A 249 2.60 9.18 8.33
C ASN A 249 2.20 9.26 6.85
N THR A 250 2.86 10.15 6.10
CA THR A 250 2.79 10.20 4.64
C THR A 250 4.10 9.67 4.06
N LEU A 251 4.03 8.55 3.33
CA LEU A 251 5.17 7.84 2.75
C LEU A 251 5.04 7.87 1.23
N SER A 252 6.05 8.38 0.52
CA SER A 252 6.02 8.38 -0.95
C SER A 252 7.40 8.38 -1.58
N ASN A 253 7.47 8.12 -2.89
CA ASN A 253 8.66 8.43 -3.69
C ASN A 253 8.29 9.39 -4.82
N ALA A 254 9.16 10.35 -5.10
CA ALA A 254 8.98 11.33 -6.16
C ALA A 254 9.32 10.78 -7.55
N SER A 255 10.03 9.65 -7.62
CA SER A 255 10.41 8.99 -8.87
C SER A 255 10.45 7.46 -8.73
N VAL A 256 10.46 6.78 -9.87
CA VAL A 256 10.67 5.32 -9.92
C VAL A 256 12.04 5.00 -9.32
N ARG A 257 12.06 4.11 -8.33
CA ARG A 257 13.30 3.67 -7.68
C ARG A 257 14.08 2.75 -8.61
N GLN A 258 15.03 3.31 -9.34
CA GLN A 258 16.03 2.61 -10.15
C GLN A 258 17.00 1.81 -9.27
N THR A 259 16.56 0.63 -8.82
CA THR A 259 17.34 -0.28 -8.00
C THR A 259 16.80 -1.71 -8.12
N ALA A 260 17.71 -2.68 -8.03
CA ALA A 260 17.36 -4.09 -7.89
C ALA A 260 16.98 -4.47 -6.44
N ASN A 261 17.28 -3.61 -5.47
CA ASN A 261 16.92 -3.81 -4.06
C ASN A 261 15.39 -3.80 -3.88
N PRO A 262 14.86 -4.39 -2.79
CA PRO A 262 13.44 -4.32 -2.48
C PRO A 262 12.94 -2.89 -2.38
N VAL A 263 11.75 -2.61 -2.92
CA VAL A 263 11.07 -1.31 -2.76
C VAL A 263 9.76 -1.58 -2.05
N THR A 264 9.74 -1.30 -0.76
CA THR A 264 8.60 -1.52 0.12
C THR A 264 8.61 -0.46 1.24
N PRO A 265 7.77 0.58 1.20
CA PRO A 265 7.77 1.65 2.20
C PRO A 265 7.72 1.17 3.65
N ILE A 266 6.99 0.09 3.95
CA ILE A 266 7.04 -0.59 5.25
C ILE A 266 7.40 -2.07 5.05
N ASP A 267 8.67 -2.40 5.27
CA ASP A 267 9.25 -3.74 5.18
C ASP A 267 9.41 -4.30 6.61
N LEU A 268 8.45 -5.12 7.06
CA LEU A 268 8.47 -5.75 8.38
C LEU A 268 8.76 -7.25 8.28
N VAL A 269 9.86 -7.70 8.90
CA VAL A 269 10.33 -9.10 8.90
C VAL A 269 10.54 -9.63 10.32
N GLY A 270 9.71 -10.57 10.74
CA GLY A 270 9.85 -11.33 11.98
C GLY A 270 9.32 -10.65 13.24
N ALA A 271 9.00 -9.36 13.21
CA ALA A 271 8.38 -8.66 14.33
C ALA A 271 6.88 -8.96 14.46
N SER A 272 6.35 -8.83 15.67
CA SER A 272 4.96 -9.13 16.03
C SER A 272 4.24 -7.93 16.65
N ASP A 273 2.91 -7.98 16.59
CA ASP A 273 1.98 -7.04 17.23
C ASP A 273 2.19 -5.57 16.87
N TRP A 274 2.65 -5.30 15.64
CA TRP A 274 2.72 -3.95 15.11
C TRP A 274 1.35 -3.42 14.71
N ARG A 275 1.14 -2.13 14.93
CA ARG A 275 -0.04 -1.40 14.48
C ARG A 275 0.33 -0.35 13.46
N ILE A 276 -0.07 -0.56 12.22
CA ILE A 276 0.20 0.32 11.09
C ILE A 276 -1.13 0.95 10.68
N ARG A 277 -1.34 2.22 11.06
CA ARG A 277 -2.68 2.82 10.95
C ARG A 277 -2.74 4.26 10.48
N GLY A 278 -3.79 4.62 9.75
CA GLY A 278 -4.01 6.02 9.37
C GLY A 278 -2.95 6.61 8.43
N ASN A 279 -2.08 5.77 7.84
CA ASN A 279 -0.99 6.25 6.99
C ASN A 279 -1.49 6.48 5.56
N LEU A 280 -0.83 7.40 4.86
CA LEU A 280 -0.93 7.56 3.42
C LEU A 280 0.36 7.04 2.79
N ILE A 281 0.29 5.98 1.98
CA ILE A 281 1.44 5.38 1.30
C ILE A 281 1.21 5.47 -0.20
N SER A 282 2.17 6.01 -0.96
CA SER A 282 2.01 6.15 -2.41
C SER A 282 3.29 5.99 -3.20
N ASP A 283 3.16 5.71 -4.50
CA ASP A 283 4.23 5.86 -5.49
C ASP A 283 5.49 4.99 -5.20
N PHE A 284 5.31 3.72 -4.84
CA PHE A 284 6.40 2.78 -4.52
C PHE A 284 6.81 1.88 -5.69
N ILE A 285 7.29 2.45 -6.80
CA ILE A 285 7.63 1.68 -8.00
C ILE A 285 9.11 1.25 -7.98
N LYS A 286 9.37 -0.04 -8.24
CA LYS A 286 10.70 -0.61 -8.47
C LYS A 286 11.05 -0.68 -9.96
N GLY A 287 12.12 -0.03 -10.37
CA GLY A 287 12.54 0.08 -11.78
C GLY A 287 13.33 -1.12 -12.31
N GLU A 288 14.06 -1.82 -11.44
CA GLU A 288 15.02 -2.87 -11.85
C GLU A 288 14.75 -4.22 -11.17
N GLY A 289 15.61 -5.20 -11.41
CA GLY A 289 15.45 -6.57 -10.91
C GLY A 289 14.14 -7.21 -11.37
N ASN A 290 13.38 -7.78 -10.43
CA ASN A 290 12.08 -8.38 -10.72
C ASN A 290 10.95 -7.35 -10.92
N ARG A 291 11.19 -6.05 -10.66
CA ARG A 291 10.19 -4.96 -10.74
C ARG A 291 8.92 -5.22 -9.93
N VAL A 292 9.02 -5.98 -8.85
CA VAL A 292 7.94 -6.21 -7.89
C VAL A 292 8.16 -5.32 -6.67
N SER A 293 7.11 -4.62 -6.25
CA SER A 293 7.11 -3.79 -5.03
C SER A 293 5.80 -3.95 -4.25
N TYR A 294 5.86 -3.59 -2.97
CA TYR A 294 4.74 -3.69 -2.04
C TYR A 294 4.54 -2.34 -1.34
N GLY A 295 3.32 -1.95 -1.01
CA GLY A 295 3.08 -0.74 -0.21
C GLY A 295 3.51 -0.95 1.23
N ALA A 296 3.13 -2.08 1.79
CA ALA A 296 3.62 -2.59 3.05
C ALA A 296 3.46 -4.10 3.12
N PHE A 297 4.35 -4.77 3.86
CA PHE A 297 4.12 -6.15 4.25
C PHE A 297 4.57 -6.45 5.69
N ALA A 298 4.01 -7.52 6.25
CA ALA A 298 4.51 -8.16 7.46
C ALA A 298 4.79 -9.63 7.19
N LYS A 299 6.05 -10.08 7.30
CA LYS A 299 6.51 -11.43 6.92
C LYS A 299 7.52 -12.00 7.92
N GLY A 300 8.13 -13.15 7.64
CA GLY A 300 9.25 -13.68 8.43
C GLY A 300 8.85 -14.38 9.74
N ALA A 301 7.70 -15.06 9.78
CA ALA A 301 7.16 -15.75 10.95
C ALA A 301 6.82 -14.83 12.15
N GLY A 302 6.53 -13.56 11.87
CA GLY A 302 5.88 -12.66 12.83
C GLY A 302 4.39 -12.95 12.97
N SER A 303 3.74 -12.37 13.97
CA SER A 303 2.33 -12.61 14.28
C SER A 303 1.58 -11.36 14.71
N GLY A 304 0.25 -11.37 14.61
CA GLY A 304 -0.62 -10.36 15.21
C GLY A 304 -0.53 -8.93 14.65
N ASN A 305 0.26 -8.71 13.58
CA ASN A 305 0.43 -7.41 12.96
C ASN A 305 -0.87 -6.93 12.28
N ARG A 306 -1.15 -5.62 12.38
CA ARG A 306 -2.41 -5.01 11.95
C ARG A 306 -2.22 -3.82 11.03
N PHE A 307 -2.87 -3.86 9.88
CA PHE A 307 -2.99 -2.75 8.95
C PHE A 307 -4.40 -2.17 9.04
N GLU A 308 -4.54 -0.97 9.60
CA GLU A 308 -5.85 -0.40 9.95
C GLU A 308 -6.03 1.00 9.36
N ARG A 309 -7.09 1.23 8.58
CA ARG A 309 -7.44 2.59 8.13
C ARG A 309 -6.31 3.31 7.39
N ASN A 310 -5.56 2.61 6.54
CA ASN A 310 -4.54 3.24 5.69
C ASN A 310 -5.12 3.58 4.31
N ILE A 311 -4.54 4.59 3.67
CA ILE A 311 -4.71 4.86 2.24
C ILE A 311 -3.44 4.41 1.53
N ILE A 312 -3.57 3.43 0.62
CA ILE A 312 -2.47 2.87 -0.16
C ILE A 312 -2.73 3.17 -1.64
N LEU A 313 -1.92 4.02 -2.25
CA LEU A 313 -2.02 4.40 -3.66
C LEU A 313 -0.78 3.89 -4.39
N CYS A 314 -0.85 2.65 -4.88
CA CYS A 314 0.27 1.96 -5.53
C CYS A 314 0.96 2.84 -6.59
N GLU A 315 0.15 3.51 -7.41
CA GLU A 315 0.61 4.47 -8.40
C GLU A 315 -0.32 5.69 -8.42
N ARG A 316 0.24 6.88 -8.18
CA ARG A 316 -0.51 8.13 -8.19
C ARG A 316 0.15 9.16 -9.09
N ALA A 317 1.31 9.65 -8.69
CA ALA A 317 2.11 10.55 -9.52
C ALA A 317 2.89 9.79 -10.58
N LEU A 318 3.23 8.53 -10.29
CA LEU A 318 4.08 7.66 -11.12
C LEU A 318 3.29 6.59 -11.90
N ARG A 319 2.05 6.90 -12.27
CA ARG A 319 1.16 5.99 -12.99
C ARG A 319 1.70 5.57 -14.36
N GLY A 320 1.42 4.33 -14.73
CA GLY A 320 1.79 3.76 -16.03
C GLY A 320 3.21 3.22 -16.11
N ALA A 321 4.00 3.30 -15.04
CA ALA A 321 5.30 2.65 -14.99
C ALA A 321 5.17 1.12 -15.10
N PRO A 322 6.12 0.40 -15.73
CA PRO A 322 6.09 -1.05 -15.82
C PRO A 322 6.36 -1.73 -14.46
N GLY A 323 5.96 -2.99 -14.30
CA GLY A 323 6.18 -3.78 -13.08
C GLY A 323 4.91 -4.14 -12.31
N GLN A 324 5.08 -4.80 -11.18
CA GLN A 324 3.99 -5.28 -10.32
C GLN A 324 4.02 -4.55 -8.98
N ARG A 325 2.91 -3.89 -8.65
CA ARG A 325 2.72 -3.18 -7.37
C ARG A 325 1.60 -3.88 -6.63
N VAL A 326 1.95 -4.48 -5.50
CA VAL A 326 0.99 -5.06 -4.56
C VAL A 326 0.69 -4.02 -3.47
N GLY A 327 -0.58 -3.88 -3.07
CA GLY A 327 -0.95 -2.92 -2.02
C GLY A 327 -0.41 -3.31 -0.64
N LEU A 328 -1.14 -4.19 0.05
CA LEU A 328 -0.79 -4.71 1.38
C LEU A 328 -0.57 -6.21 1.33
N SER A 329 0.34 -6.71 2.15
CA SER A 329 0.57 -8.15 2.25
C SER A 329 0.81 -8.63 3.69
N LEU A 330 0.18 -9.76 4.02
CA LEU A 330 0.64 -10.61 5.11
C LEU A 330 1.41 -11.77 4.48
N GLY A 331 2.66 -11.89 4.90
CA GLY A 331 3.68 -12.73 4.29
C GLY A 331 4.23 -12.19 2.97
N GLY A 332 4.83 -13.08 2.17
CA GLY A 332 5.46 -12.71 0.89
C GLY A 332 6.98 -12.87 0.85
N GLY A 333 7.56 -12.75 -0.34
CA GLY A 333 9.01 -12.65 -0.55
C GLY A 333 9.85 -13.91 -0.34
N GLY A 334 9.33 -14.97 0.28
CA GLY A 334 10.09 -16.21 0.53
C GLY A 334 11.26 -15.94 1.47
N THR A 335 10.95 -15.48 2.68
CA THR A 335 11.95 -15.21 3.71
C THR A 335 12.80 -16.45 3.93
N GLY A 336 14.12 -16.31 3.85
CA GLY A 336 15.03 -17.42 4.18
C GLY A 336 14.83 -17.84 5.64
N SER A 337 14.89 -19.15 5.91
CA SER A 337 14.70 -19.72 7.26
C SER A 337 15.51 -19.01 8.32
N ASP A 338 16.75 -18.63 8.01
CA ASP A 338 17.65 -17.96 8.94
C ASP A 338 17.18 -16.57 9.38
N TYR A 339 16.30 -15.93 8.60
CA TYR A 339 15.74 -14.62 8.88
C TYR A 339 14.34 -14.66 9.48
N CYS A 340 13.71 -15.85 9.54
CA CYS A 340 12.42 -16.01 10.20
C CYS A 340 12.57 -16.12 11.70
N ARG A 341 11.56 -15.58 12.40
CA ARG A 341 11.46 -15.62 13.85
C ARG A 341 11.59 -17.02 14.44
N ASP A 342 10.94 -17.98 13.81
CA ASP A 342 10.90 -19.39 14.20
C ASP A 342 12.06 -20.23 13.64
N ARG A 343 12.97 -19.60 12.86
CA ARG A 343 14.05 -20.25 12.10
C ARG A 343 13.60 -21.33 11.10
N ARG A 344 12.31 -21.37 10.75
CA ARG A 344 11.71 -22.41 9.92
C ARG A 344 10.85 -21.85 8.79
N CYS A 345 10.29 -20.65 8.96
CA CYS A 345 9.34 -20.02 8.05
C CYS A 345 8.15 -20.95 7.70
N LEU A 346 7.60 -21.66 8.69
CA LEU A 346 6.42 -22.51 8.45
C LEU A 346 5.28 -21.68 7.88
N THR A 347 5.03 -20.54 8.51
CA THR A 347 4.23 -19.44 7.99
C THR A 347 5.11 -18.22 7.83
N GLU A 348 4.79 -17.36 6.88
CA GLU A 348 5.41 -16.04 6.79
C GLU A 348 4.75 -15.08 7.78
N HIS A 349 3.47 -15.29 8.10
CA HIS A 349 2.74 -14.49 9.07
C HIS A 349 1.61 -15.30 9.72
N ASP A 350 1.29 -15.03 10.99
CA ASP A 350 0.17 -15.68 11.69
C ASP A 350 -0.75 -14.67 12.40
N GLY A 351 -2.06 -14.85 12.27
CA GLY A 351 -3.06 -14.09 13.04
C GLY A 351 -3.12 -12.59 12.74
N GLY A 352 -2.67 -12.16 11.56
CA GLY A 352 -2.69 -10.74 11.16
C GLY A 352 -4.05 -10.23 10.71
N SER A 353 -4.23 -8.90 10.70
CA SER A 353 -5.45 -8.26 10.21
C SER A 353 -5.20 -7.12 9.24
N ILE A 354 -6.04 -7.02 8.21
CA ILE A 354 -6.10 -5.89 7.26
C ILE A 354 -7.53 -5.36 7.28
N ASP A 355 -7.75 -4.23 7.96
CA ASP A 355 -9.07 -3.72 8.30
C ASP A 355 -9.27 -2.24 7.90
N GLY A 356 -10.37 -1.95 7.20
CA GLY A 356 -10.80 -0.58 6.94
C GLY A 356 -9.86 0.23 6.03
N ASN A 357 -9.05 -0.40 5.17
CA ASN A 357 -8.10 0.30 4.31
C ASN A 357 -8.70 0.66 2.94
N LEU A 358 -8.31 1.81 2.39
CA LEU A 358 -8.50 2.14 0.98
C LEU A 358 -7.23 1.80 0.22
N ILE A 359 -7.30 0.86 -0.72
CA ILE A 359 -6.18 0.42 -1.53
C ILE A 359 -6.53 0.66 -2.99
N ALA A 360 -5.71 1.43 -3.70
CA ALA A 360 -6.01 1.77 -5.06
C ALA A 360 -4.80 1.82 -6.00
N SER A 361 -5.12 1.70 -7.30
CA SER A 361 -4.20 1.93 -8.42
C SER A 361 -3.01 0.97 -8.46
N CYS A 362 -3.25 -0.29 -8.11
CA CYS A 362 -2.24 -1.35 -8.05
C CYS A 362 -2.23 -2.15 -9.35
N SER A 363 -1.05 -2.34 -9.95
CA SER A 363 -0.91 -3.20 -11.15
C SER A 363 -1.05 -4.68 -10.86
N ASP A 364 -1.15 -5.04 -9.58
CA ASP A 364 -1.36 -6.40 -9.11
C ASP A 364 -2.47 -6.45 -8.04
N ASP A 365 -2.49 -7.49 -7.21
CA ASP A 365 -3.40 -7.63 -6.08
C ASP A 365 -3.34 -6.43 -5.12
N GLY A 366 -4.51 -5.99 -4.67
CA GLY A 366 -4.60 -4.98 -3.63
C GLY A 366 -4.18 -5.56 -2.27
N ILE A 367 -4.61 -6.78 -1.98
CA ILE A 367 -4.23 -7.53 -0.78
C ILE A 367 -3.72 -8.92 -1.17
N TYR A 368 -2.55 -9.27 -0.67
CA TYR A 368 -1.92 -10.56 -0.94
C TYR A 368 -1.56 -11.29 0.36
N LEU A 369 -2.13 -12.47 0.58
CA LEU A 369 -1.83 -13.32 1.72
C LEU A 369 -0.99 -14.51 1.25
N ASN A 370 0.29 -14.54 1.62
CA ASN A 370 1.24 -15.53 1.13
C ASN A 370 1.90 -16.26 2.28
N ARG A 371 1.52 -17.52 2.46
CA ARG A 371 1.83 -18.33 3.64
C ARG A 371 1.41 -17.63 4.94
N ALA A 372 0.25 -16.99 4.93
CA ALA A 372 -0.28 -16.24 6.07
C ALA A 372 -1.50 -16.94 6.68
N SER A 373 -1.35 -17.45 7.90
CA SER A 373 -2.39 -18.24 8.58
C SER A 373 -3.31 -17.36 9.43
N ALA A 374 -4.55 -17.83 9.63
CA ALA A 374 -5.53 -17.23 10.53
C ALA A 374 -5.73 -15.72 10.34
N SER A 375 -5.65 -15.25 9.09
CA SER A 375 -5.74 -13.83 8.76
C SER A 375 -7.19 -13.34 8.80
N LYS A 376 -7.38 -12.06 9.10
CA LYS A 376 -8.67 -11.37 9.00
C LYS A 376 -8.58 -10.22 8.00
N VAL A 377 -9.49 -10.18 7.03
CA VAL A 377 -9.53 -9.12 6.02
C VAL A 377 -10.94 -8.54 5.97
N ALA A 378 -11.11 -7.36 6.54
CA ALA A 378 -12.43 -6.82 6.79
C ALA A 378 -12.57 -5.38 6.28
N HIS A 379 -13.74 -5.08 5.70
CA HIS A 379 -14.17 -3.71 5.38
C HIS A 379 -13.15 -2.88 4.59
N ASN A 380 -12.38 -3.48 3.67
CA ASN A 380 -11.47 -2.74 2.80
C ASN A 380 -12.16 -2.32 1.51
N THR A 381 -11.78 -1.17 0.95
CA THR A 381 -12.17 -0.73 -0.39
C THR A 381 -10.97 -0.86 -1.33
N LEU A 382 -11.09 -1.72 -2.34
CA LEU A 382 -10.04 -2.02 -3.32
C LEU A 382 -10.45 -1.54 -4.71
N LEU A 383 -9.83 -0.46 -5.20
CA LEU A 383 -10.16 0.20 -6.48
C LEU A 383 -8.99 0.15 -7.44
N ASP A 384 -9.21 -0.22 -8.69
CA ASP A 384 -8.15 -0.45 -9.65
C ASP A 384 -7.07 -1.38 -9.07
N THR A 385 -7.49 -2.60 -8.70
CA THR A 385 -6.61 -3.70 -8.23
C THR A 385 -7.07 -5.04 -8.82
N ALA A 386 -6.23 -6.08 -8.77
CA ALA A 386 -6.64 -7.45 -9.13
C ALA A 386 -7.49 -8.15 -8.03
N GLY A 387 -7.68 -7.48 -6.89
CA GLY A 387 -8.49 -7.97 -5.77
C GLY A 387 -7.67 -8.51 -4.59
N ILE A 388 -8.15 -9.58 -3.98
CA ILE A 388 -7.61 -10.23 -2.78
C ILE A 388 -7.24 -11.67 -3.12
N THR A 389 -5.97 -12.05 -2.93
CA THR A 389 -5.52 -13.44 -3.13
C THR A 389 -5.03 -14.05 -1.83
N VAL A 390 -5.50 -15.26 -1.54
CA VAL A 390 -4.99 -16.12 -0.47
C VAL A 390 -4.26 -17.30 -1.09
N ARG A 391 -2.94 -17.38 -0.86
CA ARG A 391 -2.08 -18.31 -1.58
C ARG A 391 -1.32 -19.27 -0.69
N PHE A 392 -1.22 -20.53 -1.12
CA PHE A 392 -0.54 -21.65 -0.45
C PHE A 392 -1.38 -22.31 0.65
N ALA A 393 -1.26 -23.64 0.78
CA ALA A 393 -2.01 -24.48 1.71
C ALA A 393 -2.01 -24.01 3.18
N VAL A 394 -0.92 -23.38 3.65
CA VAL A 394 -0.83 -22.88 5.03
C VAL A 394 -1.56 -21.54 5.23
N SER A 395 -1.95 -20.87 4.14
CA SER A 395 -2.67 -19.61 4.22
C SER A 395 -4.15 -19.84 4.48
N SER A 396 -4.71 -19.04 5.39
CA SER A 396 -6.14 -19.03 5.64
C SER A 396 -6.62 -17.63 6.04
N ALA A 397 -7.81 -17.25 5.56
CA ALA A 397 -8.39 -15.96 5.88
C ALA A 397 -9.91 -15.99 6.01
N ASP A 398 -10.40 -15.26 7.01
CA ASP A 398 -11.79 -14.83 7.11
C ASP A 398 -11.91 -13.46 6.45
N ILE A 399 -12.76 -13.36 5.41
CA ILE A 399 -12.84 -12.20 4.55
C ILE A 399 -14.28 -11.68 4.51
N GLU A 400 -14.54 -10.47 5.01
CA GLU A 400 -15.90 -9.94 5.09
C GLU A 400 -16.05 -8.44 4.90
N GLY A 401 -17.22 -8.02 4.42
CA GLY A 401 -17.59 -6.61 4.30
C GLY A 401 -16.74 -5.78 3.34
N ASN A 402 -15.89 -6.40 2.52
CA ASN A 402 -15.01 -5.69 1.58
C ASN A 402 -15.79 -5.25 0.34
N LEU A 403 -15.33 -4.15 -0.25
CA LEU A 403 -15.75 -3.65 -1.56
C LEU A 403 -14.56 -3.75 -2.53
N VAL A 404 -14.63 -4.65 -3.51
CA VAL A 404 -13.47 -5.07 -4.29
C VAL A 404 -13.78 -5.00 -5.79
N ASP A 405 -12.97 -4.26 -6.55
CA ASP A 405 -13.08 -4.25 -8.02
C ASP A 405 -12.75 -5.61 -8.65
N GLY A 406 -11.72 -6.29 -8.11
CA GLY A 406 -11.29 -7.60 -8.54
C GLY A 406 -12.02 -8.76 -7.85
N LEU A 407 -11.39 -9.94 -7.85
CA LEU A 407 -11.89 -11.13 -7.15
C LEU A 407 -11.38 -11.23 -5.72
N ILE A 408 -12.07 -12.03 -4.92
CA ILE A 408 -11.51 -12.67 -3.74
C ILE A 408 -11.27 -14.13 -4.14
N ARG A 409 -10.00 -14.57 -4.19
CA ARG A 409 -9.65 -15.89 -4.72
C ARG A 409 -8.67 -16.68 -3.85
N SER A 410 -8.78 -18.00 -3.98
CA SER A 410 -7.79 -18.95 -3.49
C SER A 410 -6.82 -19.30 -4.61
N ARG A 411 -5.53 -19.46 -4.27
CA ARG A 411 -4.53 -19.97 -5.18
C ARG A 411 -3.60 -20.96 -4.47
N ASP A 412 -3.16 -21.99 -5.19
CA ASP A 412 -2.21 -22.99 -4.67
C ASP A 412 -2.66 -23.56 -3.31
N ASP A 413 -3.93 -23.93 -3.19
CA ASP A 413 -4.56 -24.54 -2.00
C ASP A 413 -4.79 -23.61 -0.79
N GLY A 414 -4.71 -22.28 -0.96
CA GLY A 414 -5.07 -21.33 0.10
C GLY A 414 -6.53 -21.47 0.56
N VAL A 415 -6.82 -21.24 1.84
CA VAL A 415 -8.18 -21.39 2.38
C VAL A 415 -8.86 -20.03 2.52
N VAL A 416 -9.93 -19.83 1.75
CA VAL A 416 -10.76 -18.61 1.78
C VAL A 416 -12.09 -18.90 2.46
N ARG A 417 -12.42 -18.14 3.50
CA ARG A 417 -13.76 -18.07 4.10
C ARG A 417 -14.32 -16.67 3.89
N ALA A 418 -14.85 -16.45 2.68
CA ALA A 418 -15.42 -15.17 2.29
C ALA A 418 -16.94 -15.16 2.55
N VAL A 419 -17.41 -14.17 3.32
CA VAL A 419 -18.83 -13.95 3.59
C VAL A 419 -19.16 -12.48 3.44
N ASP A 420 -20.31 -12.17 2.84
CA ASP A 420 -20.85 -10.80 2.81
C ASP A 420 -19.83 -9.76 2.29
N ASN A 421 -19.31 -9.97 1.08
CA ASN A 421 -18.44 -9.02 0.36
C ASN A 421 -19.10 -8.60 -0.95
N LEU A 422 -18.80 -7.40 -1.44
CA LEU A 422 -19.18 -6.95 -2.78
C LEU A 422 -17.96 -6.98 -3.70
N THR A 423 -17.95 -7.89 -4.67
CA THR A 423 -16.83 -8.12 -5.60
C THR A 423 -17.22 -7.87 -7.05
N GLY A 424 -16.24 -7.60 -7.90
CA GLY A 424 -16.42 -7.61 -9.36
C GLY A 424 -16.48 -9.03 -9.94
N ALA A 425 -16.71 -9.10 -11.26
CA ALA A 425 -16.63 -10.33 -12.05
C ALA A 425 -15.41 -10.26 -12.98
N MET A 426 -14.67 -11.35 -13.17
CA MET A 426 -13.47 -11.31 -14.00
C MET A 426 -13.79 -11.06 -15.46
N ALA A 427 -14.79 -11.73 -16.03
CA ALA A 427 -15.20 -11.50 -17.41
C ALA A 427 -15.56 -10.02 -17.66
N ALA A 428 -16.18 -9.34 -16.69
CA ALA A 428 -16.52 -7.92 -16.78
C ALA A 428 -15.26 -7.02 -16.82
N SER A 429 -14.22 -7.36 -16.06
CA SER A 429 -12.96 -6.59 -16.05
C SER A 429 -12.25 -6.57 -17.42
N TYR A 430 -12.38 -7.65 -18.22
CA TYR A 430 -11.86 -7.70 -19.60
C TYR A 430 -12.61 -6.76 -20.57
N LEU A 431 -13.81 -6.33 -20.20
CA LEU A 431 -14.60 -5.32 -20.91
C LEU A 431 -14.46 -3.92 -20.29
N GLY A 432 -13.59 -3.77 -19.28
CA GLY A 432 -13.42 -2.52 -18.54
C GLY A 432 -14.56 -2.15 -17.60
N TRP A 433 -15.42 -3.12 -17.26
CA TRP A 433 -16.52 -2.92 -16.33
C TRP A 433 -16.13 -3.35 -14.93
N HIS A 434 -16.26 -2.42 -13.98
CA HIS A 434 -15.84 -2.58 -12.59
C HIS A 434 -16.96 -2.18 -11.63
N THR A 435 -17.48 -3.16 -10.89
CA THR A 435 -18.62 -2.96 -9.98
C THR A 435 -18.34 -1.91 -8.92
N ALA A 436 -17.19 -1.96 -8.24
CA ALA A 436 -16.89 -1.01 -7.17
C ALA A 436 -16.58 0.40 -7.71
N ARG A 437 -15.80 0.55 -8.80
CA ARG A 437 -15.60 1.88 -9.45
C ARG A 437 -16.92 2.53 -9.87
N ALA A 438 -17.87 1.76 -10.38
CA ALA A 438 -19.15 2.28 -10.88
C ALA A 438 -20.01 2.95 -9.78
N LEU A 439 -19.73 2.69 -8.50
CA LEU A 439 -20.44 3.30 -7.37
C LEU A 439 -20.01 4.75 -7.10
N TYR A 440 -18.84 5.17 -7.59
CA TYR A 440 -18.20 6.44 -7.25
C TYR A 440 -18.17 7.44 -8.41
N ARG A 441 -18.23 8.74 -8.10
CA ARG A 441 -18.23 9.80 -9.13
C ARG A 441 -16.99 9.77 -10.01
N GLN A 442 -15.79 9.89 -9.46
CA GLN A 442 -14.53 9.81 -10.22
C GLN A 442 -13.44 9.07 -9.41
N PRO A 443 -13.54 7.73 -9.30
CA PRO A 443 -12.63 6.94 -8.46
C PRO A 443 -11.17 6.99 -8.93
N ALA A 444 -10.92 7.18 -10.22
CA ALA A 444 -9.57 7.29 -10.77
C ALA A 444 -8.75 8.45 -10.17
N THR A 445 -9.43 9.49 -9.69
CA THR A 445 -8.85 10.70 -9.09
C THR A 445 -9.26 10.90 -7.62
N LEU A 446 -9.78 9.84 -6.97
CA LEU A 446 -10.28 9.84 -5.59
C LEU A 446 -11.47 10.79 -5.30
N ASP A 447 -12.28 11.18 -6.29
CA ASP A 447 -13.64 11.66 -6.01
C ASP A 447 -14.53 10.44 -5.72
N LEU A 448 -14.45 9.99 -4.47
CA LEU A 448 -15.14 8.81 -3.95
C LEU A 448 -16.51 9.13 -3.34
N ALA A 449 -17.11 10.26 -3.73
CA ALA A 449 -18.50 10.47 -3.40
C ALA A 449 -19.38 9.46 -4.16
N TRP A 450 -20.39 8.93 -3.46
CA TRP A 450 -21.32 7.97 -4.04
C TRP A 450 -22.15 8.60 -5.17
N ARG A 451 -22.31 7.87 -6.28
CA ARG A 451 -23.21 8.26 -7.40
C ARG A 451 -24.67 8.02 -7.07
N THR A 452 -24.93 6.96 -6.31
CA THR A 452 -26.25 6.50 -5.87
C THR A 452 -26.21 6.18 -4.38
N ALA A 453 -27.30 5.71 -3.80
CA ALA A 453 -27.27 5.20 -2.44
C ALA A 453 -26.17 4.11 -2.32
N PRO A 454 -25.30 4.17 -1.30
CA PRO A 454 -24.24 3.18 -1.13
C PRO A 454 -24.84 1.81 -0.77
N PRO A 455 -24.25 0.71 -1.28
CA PRO A 455 -24.68 -0.62 -0.89
C PRO A 455 -24.33 -0.85 0.58
N ARG A 456 -25.30 -1.34 1.35
CA ARG A 456 -25.17 -1.59 2.79
C ARG A 456 -25.20 -3.09 3.08
N ARG A 457 -24.47 -3.46 4.12
CA ARG A 457 -24.49 -4.78 4.73
C ARG A 457 -25.75 -4.96 5.56
N ASP A 458 -26.13 -6.21 5.79
CA ASP A 458 -27.13 -6.56 6.79
C ASP A 458 -26.67 -6.17 8.20
N ALA A 459 -27.64 -6.06 9.13
CA ALA A 459 -27.35 -5.67 10.50
C ALA A 459 -26.47 -6.73 11.18
N GLY A 460 -25.30 -6.31 11.66
CA GLY A 460 -24.31 -7.22 12.25
C GLY A 460 -23.55 -6.58 13.41
N LYS A 461 -22.78 -7.39 14.15
CA LYS A 461 -21.87 -6.89 15.19
C LYS A 461 -20.66 -6.22 14.54
N THR A 462 -20.81 -4.98 14.10
CA THR A 462 -19.68 -4.17 13.61
C THR A 462 -19.29 -3.16 14.68
N GLN A 463 -18.24 -3.45 15.44
CA GLN A 463 -17.62 -2.48 16.35
C GLN A 463 -16.20 -2.17 15.86
N ALA A 464 -16.12 -1.27 14.88
CA ALA A 464 -14.88 -0.64 14.47
C ALA A 464 -15.17 0.76 13.90
N SER A 465 -14.16 1.62 13.92
CA SER A 465 -14.19 2.88 13.18
C SER A 465 -13.86 2.63 11.71
N ASP A 466 -14.49 3.37 10.82
CA ASP A 466 -14.18 3.38 9.40
C ASP A 466 -12.84 4.08 9.12
N LEU A 467 -12.42 4.11 7.85
CA LEU A 467 -11.19 4.76 7.36
C LEU A 467 -11.03 6.18 7.89
N CYS A 468 -12.12 6.96 7.88
CA CYS A 468 -12.15 8.36 8.28
C CYS A 468 -12.23 8.55 9.80
N GLY A 469 -12.28 7.46 10.58
CA GLY A 469 -12.36 7.48 12.03
C GLY A 469 -13.77 7.62 12.59
N ARG A 470 -14.81 7.48 11.76
CA ARG A 470 -16.21 7.48 12.20
C ARG A 470 -16.61 6.11 12.71
N ASN A 471 -17.47 6.07 13.73
CA ASN A 471 -18.09 4.82 14.13
C ASN A 471 -19.07 4.34 13.06
N ARG A 472 -19.00 3.06 12.71
CA ARG A 472 -19.91 2.46 11.75
C ARG A 472 -21.32 2.29 12.35
N PRO A 473 -22.39 2.53 11.57
CA PRO A 473 -23.76 2.22 11.99
C PRO A 473 -23.99 0.69 12.01
N ALA A 474 -25.15 0.27 12.52
CA ALA A 474 -25.51 -1.15 12.61
C ALA A 474 -25.56 -1.87 11.24
N GLN A 475 -25.96 -1.14 10.19
CA GLN A 475 -25.93 -1.57 8.80
C GLN A 475 -24.86 -0.76 8.04
N PRO A 476 -23.58 -1.11 8.17
CA PRO A 476 -22.51 -0.35 7.57
C PRO A 476 -22.51 -0.47 6.04
N VAL A 477 -21.95 0.53 5.38
CA VAL A 477 -21.61 0.45 3.96
C VAL A 477 -20.49 -0.57 3.75
N TYR A 478 -20.52 -1.30 2.62
CA TYR A 478 -19.40 -2.17 2.21
C TYR A 478 -18.12 -1.35 1.99
N GLY A 479 -16.99 -1.89 2.41
CA GLY A 479 -15.69 -1.27 2.24
C GLY A 479 -15.31 -0.29 3.35
N ALA A 480 -14.32 0.55 3.07
CA ALA A 480 -13.50 1.26 4.04
C ALA A 480 -14.15 2.43 4.75
N PHE A 481 -15.18 3.07 4.18
CA PHE A 481 -15.77 4.30 4.71
C PHE A 481 -17.28 4.35 4.50
N GLU A 482 -18.00 5.02 5.39
CA GLU A 482 -19.42 5.35 5.17
C GLU A 482 -19.58 6.49 4.16
N ASP A 483 -18.81 7.56 4.34
CA ASP A 483 -18.73 8.72 3.45
C ASP A 483 -17.28 9.21 3.36
N PHE A 484 -16.71 9.23 2.15
CA PHE A 484 -15.34 9.68 1.95
C PHE A 484 -15.17 11.18 2.23
N ALA A 485 -16.24 11.98 2.23
CA ALA A 485 -16.18 13.39 2.60
C ALA A 485 -15.63 13.59 4.03
N ASP A 486 -15.85 12.64 4.95
CA ASP A 486 -15.29 12.68 6.31
C ASP A 486 -13.77 12.46 6.34
N CYS A 487 -13.20 11.91 5.28
CA CYS A 487 -11.75 11.76 5.11
C CYS A 487 -11.11 13.03 4.53
N LEU A 488 -11.90 14.03 4.11
CA LEU A 488 -11.40 15.25 3.49
C LEU A 488 -11.12 16.34 4.54
N GLY A 489 -9.94 16.96 4.46
CA GLY A 489 -9.59 18.12 5.27
C GLY A 489 -10.21 19.42 4.70
N PHE A 490 -10.48 20.40 5.58
CA PHE A 490 -10.97 21.70 5.13
C PHE A 490 -9.95 22.41 4.23
N PRO A 491 -10.35 22.96 3.06
CA PRO A 491 -9.49 23.76 2.21
C PRO A 491 -9.13 25.07 2.93
N GLY A 492 -7.99 25.07 3.61
CA GLY A 492 -7.47 26.20 4.38
C GLY A 492 -6.18 25.92 5.15
N ALA A 493 -5.84 24.64 5.39
CA ALA A 493 -4.64 24.25 6.15
C ALA A 493 -3.40 23.91 5.30
N ALA A 494 -3.56 23.73 3.97
CA ALA A 494 -2.45 23.44 3.07
C ALA A 494 -1.88 24.74 2.49
N ARG A 495 -0.93 25.37 3.19
CA ARG A 495 0.06 26.19 2.47
C ARG A 495 0.92 25.21 1.69
N THR A 496 0.76 25.26 0.38
CA THR A 496 1.53 24.58 -0.66
C THR A 496 3.02 24.51 -0.32
N ILE A 497 3.52 23.30 -0.03
CA ILE A 497 4.93 22.99 -0.23
C ILE A 497 5.08 22.81 -1.74
N ALA A 498 5.53 23.87 -2.41
CA ALA A 498 5.84 23.81 -3.83
C ALA A 498 6.93 22.75 -4.06
N PRO A 499 6.85 21.95 -5.13
CA PRO A 499 7.97 21.12 -5.54
C PRO A 499 9.13 22.05 -5.92
N LEU A 500 10.27 21.91 -5.25
CA LEU A 500 11.52 22.50 -5.70
C LEU A 500 11.81 21.96 -7.10
N ALA A 501 11.66 22.82 -8.10
CA ALA A 501 12.11 22.54 -9.45
C ALA A 501 13.63 22.32 -9.40
N VAL A 502 14.05 21.06 -9.55
CA VAL A 502 15.43 20.72 -9.81
C VAL A 502 15.74 21.21 -11.22
N GLY A 503 16.47 22.32 -11.30
CA GLY A 503 17.01 22.80 -12.55
C GLY A 503 17.94 21.74 -13.13
N MET A 504 17.60 21.23 -14.32
CA MET A 504 18.54 20.48 -15.14
C MET A 504 19.71 21.41 -15.51
N ARG A 505 20.90 21.06 -15.03
CA ARG A 505 22.16 21.30 -15.72
C ARG A 505 22.99 20.04 -15.64
#